data_AF-A0A022XN33-F1
#
_entry.id   AF-A0A022XN33-F1
#
_cell.length_a   1.000
_cell.length_b   1.000
_cell.length_c   1.000
_cell.angle_alpha   90.00
_cell.angle_beta   90.00
_cell.angle_gamma   90.00
#
_symmetry.space_group_name_H-M   'P 1'
#
loop_
_entity.id
_entity.type
_entity.pdbx_description
1 polymer ?
#
loop_
_entity_poly.entity_id
_entity_poly.type
_entity_poly.pdbx_seq_one_letter_code
_entity_poly.pdbx_strand_id
1 'polypeptide(L)'
;MSSATKLLTEWPRLAVISVILLSIFRFTIYPVFLSPLSKVPAAHPLAPITGAWIKWHRWHGTSYEIIQAAFERCGPYIRLGPAEIATNCKEGFDSAYGNGKRNFDKASVYNYFVNFR
;
A
#
# COMPACT_ATOMS: atom_id res chain seq x y z
N MET A 1 -32.80 -6.22 -38.14
CA MET A 1 -32.97 -5.76 -36.74
C MET A 1 -32.23 -6.59 -35.69
N SER A 2 -31.87 -7.87 -35.93
CA SER A 2 -31.16 -8.72 -34.93
C SER A 2 -29.68 -8.36 -34.67
N SER A 3 -28.97 -7.76 -35.64
CA SER A 3 -27.53 -7.46 -35.48
C SER A 3 -27.25 -6.25 -34.58
N ALA A 4 -28.14 -5.24 -34.60
CA ALA A 4 -27.98 -4.02 -33.80
C ALA A 4 -28.22 -4.26 -32.31
N THR A 5 -29.17 -5.14 -31.96
CA THR A 5 -29.46 -5.50 -30.56
C THR A 5 -28.36 -6.35 -29.94
N LYS A 6 -27.66 -7.18 -30.72
CA LYS A 6 -26.48 -7.92 -30.27
C LYS A 6 -25.34 -6.95 -29.92
N LEU A 7 -25.01 -6.02 -30.82
CA LEU A 7 -23.95 -5.02 -30.56
C LEU A 7 -24.22 -4.21 -29.29
N LEU A 8 -25.45 -3.74 -29.08
CA LEU A 8 -25.83 -3.00 -27.87
C LEU A 8 -25.72 -3.83 -26.57
N THR A 9 -25.80 -5.17 -26.66
CA THR A 9 -25.72 -6.07 -25.50
C THR A 9 -24.30 -6.54 -25.20
N GLU A 10 -23.42 -6.67 -26.20
CA GLU A 10 -22.06 -7.18 -25.99
C GLU A 10 -21.09 -6.12 -25.43
N TRP A 11 -21.28 -4.84 -25.74
CA TRP A 11 -20.41 -3.75 -25.27
C TRP A 11 -20.38 -3.59 -23.75
N PRO A 12 -21.52 -3.62 -23.01
CA PRO A 12 -21.48 -3.58 -21.55
C PRO A 12 -20.78 -4.80 -20.95
N ARG A 13 -20.89 -5.99 -21.57
CA ARG A 13 -20.18 -7.20 -21.11
C ARG A 13 -18.67 -7.03 -21.25
N LEU A 14 -18.21 -6.54 -22.40
CA LEU A 14 -16.79 -6.24 -22.63
C LEU A 14 -16.27 -5.15 -21.68
N ALA A 15 -17.08 -4.12 -21.40
CA ALA A 15 -16.74 -3.08 -20.45
C ALA A 15 -16.58 -3.64 -19.02
N VAL A 16 -17.50 -4.50 -18.57
CA VAL A 16 -17.41 -5.15 -17.25
C VAL A 16 -16.16 -6.04 -17.16
N ILE A 17 -15.88 -6.86 -18.18
CA ILE A 17 -14.68 -7.69 -18.23
C ILE A 17 -13.42 -6.83 -18.17
N SER A 18 -13.37 -5.74 -18.94
CA SER A 18 -12.25 -4.79 -18.96
C SER A 18 -12.02 -4.17 -17.58
N VAL A 19 -13.08 -3.73 -16.90
CA VAL A 19 -12.98 -3.15 -15.54
C VAL A 19 -12.47 -4.17 -14.54
N ILE A 20 -12.93 -5.43 -14.61
CA ILE A 20 -12.45 -6.51 -13.74
C ILE A 20 -10.95 -6.76 -13.98
N LEU A 21 -10.53 -6.89 -15.23
CA LEU A 21 -9.13 -7.11 -15.60
C LEU A 21 -8.24 -5.95 -15.15
N LEU A 22 -8.66 -4.70 -15.39
CA LEU A 22 -7.95 -3.51 -14.95
C LEU A 22 -7.86 -3.45 -13.42
N SER A 23 -8.91 -3.85 -12.70
CA SER A 23 -8.91 -3.89 -11.24
C SER A 23 -7.91 -4.92 -10.72
N ILE A 24 -7.94 -6.15 -11.24
CA ILE A 24 -6.97 -7.20 -10.88
C ILE A 24 -5.54 -6.75 -11.18
N PHE A 25 -5.33 -6.14 -12.35
CA PHE A 25 -4.03 -5.61 -12.71
C PHE A 25 -3.56 -4.53 -11.75
N ARG A 26 -4.40 -3.54 -11.46
CA ARG A 26 -4.05 -2.37 -10.65
C ARG A 26 -3.88 -2.66 -9.16
N PHE A 27 -4.68 -3.57 -8.61
CA PHE A 27 -4.73 -3.85 -7.17
C PHE A 27 -4.01 -5.13 -6.76
N THR A 28 -3.70 -6.02 -7.69
CA THR A 28 -3.00 -7.29 -7.38
C THR A 28 -1.69 -7.39 -8.13
N ILE A 29 -1.71 -7.40 -9.47
CA ILE A 29 -0.52 -7.68 -10.28
C ILE A 29 0.53 -6.58 -10.11
N TYR A 30 0.13 -5.32 -10.31
CA TYR A 30 1.02 -4.18 -10.20
C TYR A 30 1.68 -4.06 -8.83
N PRO A 31 0.95 -4.00 -7.70
CA PRO A 31 1.60 -3.76 -6.41
C PRO A 31 2.43 -4.94 -5.92
N VAL A 32 2.13 -6.17 -6.34
CA VAL A 32 2.89 -7.37 -5.95
C VAL A 32 4.18 -7.49 -6.75
N PHE A 33 4.13 -7.29 -8.07
CA PHE A 33 5.25 -7.63 -8.96
C PHE A 33 5.95 -6.41 -9.57
N LEU A 34 5.21 -5.42 -10.07
CA LEU A 34 5.76 -4.34 -10.90
C LEU A 34 6.07 -3.05 -10.12
N SER A 35 5.43 -2.83 -8.99
CA SER A 35 5.63 -1.63 -8.18
C SER A 35 7.09 -1.53 -7.72
N PRO A 36 7.68 -0.33 -7.63
CA PRO A 36 9.00 -0.17 -7.02
C PRO A 36 9.08 -0.75 -5.59
N LEU A 37 7.95 -0.84 -4.89
CA LEU A 37 7.82 -1.43 -3.56
C LEU A 37 7.84 -2.97 -3.55
N SER A 38 7.78 -3.65 -4.71
CA SER A 38 7.89 -5.12 -4.77
C SER A 38 9.27 -5.63 -4.36
N LYS A 39 10.30 -4.76 -4.47
CA LYS A 39 11.68 -5.03 -4.05
C LYS A 39 11.85 -5.04 -2.53
N VAL A 40 10.92 -4.44 -1.79
CA VAL A 40 10.97 -4.38 -0.33
C VAL A 40 10.30 -5.63 0.22
N PRO A 41 10.94 -6.39 1.12
CA PRO A 41 10.36 -7.60 1.65
C PRO A 41 9.07 -7.30 2.41
N ALA A 42 8.03 -8.08 2.15
CA ALA A 42 6.73 -7.90 2.78
C ALA A 42 6.74 -8.43 4.23
N ALA A 43 6.23 -7.64 5.17
CA ALA A 43 6.05 -8.09 6.55
C ALA A 43 4.99 -9.19 6.67
N HIS A 44 4.02 -9.21 5.75
CA HIS A 44 2.96 -10.19 5.64
C HIS A 44 2.56 -10.38 4.17
N PRO A 45 2.13 -11.57 3.71
CA PRO A 45 1.72 -11.81 2.32
C PRO A 45 0.61 -10.87 1.81
N LEU A 46 -0.23 -10.35 2.70
CA LEU A 46 -1.27 -9.37 2.36
C LEU A 46 -0.74 -7.95 2.18
N ALA A 47 0.44 -7.61 2.73
CA ALA A 47 0.97 -6.25 2.73
C ALA A 47 1.08 -5.62 1.33
N PRO A 48 1.48 -6.34 0.26
CA PRO A 48 1.48 -5.76 -1.07
C PRO A 48 0.09 -5.40 -1.61
N ILE A 49 -0.96 -6.11 -1.20
CA ILE A 49 -2.32 -5.98 -1.74
C ILE A 49 -3.18 -5.04 -0.89
N THR A 50 -3.07 -5.13 0.44
CA THR A 50 -3.87 -4.35 1.38
C THR A 50 -3.15 -4.09 2.70
N GLY A 51 -3.45 -2.94 3.33
CA GLY A 51 -2.98 -2.61 4.68
C GLY A 51 -3.86 -3.20 5.79
N ALA A 52 -4.82 -4.08 5.48
CA ALA A 52 -5.76 -4.62 6.47
C ALA A 52 -5.06 -5.34 7.63
N TRP A 53 -4.03 -6.14 7.32
CA TRP A 53 -3.24 -6.86 8.32
C TRP A 53 -2.60 -5.91 9.34
N ILE A 54 -1.91 -4.87 8.88
CA ILE A 54 -1.25 -3.94 9.80
C ILE A 54 -2.27 -3.08 10.56
N LYS A 55 -3.37 -2.67 9.92
CA LYS A 55 -4.45 -1.92 10.58
C LYS A 55 -5.09 -2.73 11.71
N TRP A 56 -5.29 -4.03 11.52
CA TRP A 56 -5.76 -4.94 12.55
C TRP A 56 -4.83 -4.94 13.76
N HIS A 57 -3.53 -5.16 13.55
CA HIS A 57 -2.56 -5.15 14.65
C HIS A 57 -2.41 -3.79 15.33
N ARG A 58 -2.58 -2.68 14.60
CA ARG A 58 -2.62 -1.33 15.18
C ARG A 58 -3.85 -1.13 16.06
N TRP A 59 -5.02 -1.58 15.60
CA TRP A 59 -6.27 -1.52 16.36
C TRP A 59 -6.19 -2.32 17.66
N HIS A 60 -5.56 -3.50 17.61
CA HIS A 60 -5.38 -4.35 18.78
C HIS A 60 -4.14 -4.03 19.63
N GLY A 61 -3.37 -2.99 19.29
CA GLY A 61 -2.17 -2.61 20.04
C GLY A 61 -0.98 -3.58 19.91
N THR A 62 -1.06 -4.61 19.06
CA THR A 62 -0.01 -5.62 18.87
C THR A 62 0.97 -5.28 17.74
N SER A 63 0.83 -4.09 17.13
CA SER A 63 1.64 -3.68 15.97
C SER A 63 3.14 -3.62 16.23
N TYR A 64 3.58 -3.31 17.45
CA TYR A 64 5.01 -3.23 17.76
C TYR A 64 5.69 -4.60 17.63
N GLU A 65 5.13 -5.62 18.28
CA GLU A 65 5.70 -6.98 18.33
C GLU A 65 5.78 -7.61 16.94
N ILE A 66 4.71 -7.51 16.15
CA ILE A 66 4.66 -8.07 14.80
C ILE A 66 5.57 -7.33 13.81
N ILE A 67 5.75 -6.02 13.97
CA ILE A 67 6.68 -5.23 13.17
C ILE A 67 8.12 -5.60 13.53
N GLN A 68 8.42 -5.71 14.83
CA GLN A 68 9.75 -6.08 15.31
C GLN A 68 10.16 -7.47 14.82
N ALA A 69 9.28 -8.47 14.97
CA ALA A 69 9.52 -9.82 14.43
C ALA A 69 9.70 -9.82 12.90
N ALA A 70 9.00 -8.93 12.18
CA ALA A 70 9.18 -8.79 10.74
C ALA A 70 10.53 -8.16 10.39
N PHE A 71 11.01 -7.17 11.15
CA PHE A 71 12.37 -6.62 10.97
C PHE A 71 13.45 -7.67 11.21
N GLU A 72 13.30 -8.51 12.24
CA GLU A 72 14.25 -9.60 12.53
C GLU A 72 14.32 -10.62 11.38
N ARG A 73 13.18 -10.92 10.74
CA ARG A 73 13.11 -11.87 9.63
C ARG A 73 13.56 -11.29 8.28
N CYS A 74 13.17 -10.05 7.99
CA CYS A 74 13.26 -9.47 6.64
C CYS A 74 14.35 -8.41 6.50
N GLY A 75 14.97 -7.98 7.61
CA GLY A 75 15.95 -6.91 7.64
C GLY A 75 15.33 -5.53 7.91
N PRO A 76 16.12 -4.45 7.77
CA PRO A 76 15.80 -3.13 8.32
C PRO A 76 14.70 -2.36 7.59
N TYR A 77 14.26 -2.84 6.42
CA TYR A 77 13.17 -2.24 5.64
C TYR A 77 12.12 -3.29 5.35
N ILE A 78 10.87 -3.02 5.73
CA ILE A 78 9.76 -3.95 5.50
C ILE A 78 8.55 -3.21 4.96
N ARG A 79 7.79 -3.89 4.09
CA ARG A 79 6.55 -3.36 3.55
C ARG A 79 5.37 -3.78 4.43
N LEU A 80 4.62 -2.81 4.94
CA LEU A 80 3.44 -3.02 5.80
C LEU A 80 2.12 -2.94 5.03
N GLY A 81 2.12 -2.22 3.89
CA GLY A 81 0.95 -2.02 3.05
C GLY A 81 1.33 -1.71 1.59
N PRO A 82 0.33 -1.53 0.70
CA PRO A 82 0.58 -1.33 -0.73
C PRO A 82 1.44 -0.10 -1.01
N ALA A 83 1.33 0.91 -0.14
CA ALA A 83 2.03 2.20 -0.19
C ALA A 83 2.64 2.57 1.17
N GLU A 84 3.00 1.58 2.00
CA GLU A 84 3.51 1.82 3.36
C GLU A 84 4.73 0.94 3.65
N ILE A 85 5.80 1.57 4.12
CA ILE A 85 7.07 0.94 4.49
C ILE A 85 7.40 1.34 5.93
N ALA A 86 7.92 0.40 6.71
CA ALA A 86 8.57 0.66 7.98
C ALA A 86 10.08 0.45 7.86
N THR A 87 10.84 1.24 8.62
CA THR A 87 12.30 1.20 8.67
C THR A 87 12.78 1.19 10.12
N ASN A 88 13.83 0.41 10.40
CA ASN A 88 14.51 0.34 11.70
C ASN A 88 16.01 0.66 11.60
N CYS A 89 16.39 1.52 10.64
CA CYS A 89 17.77 1.96 10.46
C CYS A 89 17.88 3.49 10.42
N LYS A 90 19.08 3.99 10.70
CA LYS A 90 19.36 5.43 10.77
C LYS A 90 19.13 6.11 9.42
N GLU A 91 19.53 5.47 8.33
CA GLU A 91 19.41 5.98 6.97
C GLU A 91 17.93 6.20 6.59
N GLY A 92 17.07 5.25 6.95
CA GLY A 92 15.64 5.37 6.74
C GLY A 92 15.01 6.47 7.61
N PHE A 93 15.44 6.60 8.86
CA PHE A 93 15.01 7.69 9.75
C PHE A 93 15.42 9.06 9.19
N ASP A 94 16.69 9.23 8.82
CA ASP A 94 17.21 10.47 8.22
C ASP A 94 16.54 10.76 6.87
N SER A 95 16.15 9.75 6.10
CA SER A 95 15.41 9.94 4.85
C SER A 95 13.98 10.46 5.08
N ALA A 96 13.33 10.02 6.16
CA ALA A 96 11.97 10.42 6.50
C ALA A 96 11.91 11.76 7.26
N TYR A 97 12.88 12.01 8.14
CA TYR A 97 12.88 13.13 9.10
C TYR A 97 14.08 14.08 8.99
N GLY A 98 15.07 13.80 8.13
CA GLY A 98 16.32 14.57 8.07
C GLY A 98 16.12 16.06 7.77
N ASN A 99 16.78 16.91 8.55
CA ASN A 99 16.76 18.36 8.40
C ASN A 99 17.20 18.78 6.98
N GLY A 100 16.44 19.67 6.36
CA GLY A 100 16.69 20.17 5.00
C GLY A 100 16.12 19.31 3.86
N LYS A 101 15.51 18.16 4.18
CA LYS A 101 14.85 17.28 3.20
C LYS A 101 13.35 17.18 3.49
N ARG A 102 12.53 18.07 2.91
CA ARG A 102 11.05 17.97 2.92
C ARG A 102 10.59 16.86 1.96
N ASN A 103 11.09 15.65 2.15
CA ASN A 103 10.78 14.53 1.26
C ASN A 103 9.40 13.93 1.55
N PHE A 104 8.89 14.10 2.77
CA PHE A 104 7.63 13.53 3.21
C PHE A 104 6.82 14.54 4.01
N ASP A 105 5.52 14.59 3.72
CA ASP A 105 4.56 15.33 4.52
C ASP A 105 4.21 14.56 5.79
N LYS A 106 3.92 15.29 6.87
CA LYS A 106 3.38 14.68 8.08
C LYS A 106 1.99 14.13 7.78
N ALA A 107 1.61 13.06 8.50
CA ALA A 107 0.27 12.50 8.41
C ALA A 107 -0.78 13.60 8.68
N SER A 108 -1.90 13.57 7.95
CA SER A 108 -2.94 14.60 7.99
C SER A 108 -3.52 14.86 9.39
N VAL A 109 -3.45 13.86 10.28
CA VAL A 109 -3.83 14.02 11.70
C VAL A 109 -3.05 15.14 12.39
N TYR A 110 -1.82 15.42 11.95
CA TYR A 110 -1.03 16.51 12.50
C TYR A 110 -1.56 17.90 12.14
N ASN A 111 -2.38 18.04 11.09
CA ASN A 111 -3.00 19.31 10.73
C ASN A 111 -3.93 19.83 11.84
N TYR A 112 -4.48 18.93 12.67
CA TYR A 112 -5.23 19.32 13.86
C TYR A 112 -4.37 20.19 14.80
N PHE A 113 -3.10 19.82 15.01
CA PHE A 113 -2.20 20.52 15.92
C PHE A 113 -1.61 21.81 15.36
N VAL A 114 -1.73 22.07 14.06
CA VAL A 114 -1.17 23.29 13.43
C VAL A 114 -1.97 24.56 13.79
N ASN A 115 -3.25 24.39 14.14
CA ASN A 115 -4.15 25.51 14.45
C ASN A 115 -4.24 25.84 15.95
N PHE A 116 -3.64 25.04 16.83
CA PHE A 116 -3.48 25.39 18.23
C PHE A 116 -2.22 26.24 18.38
N ARG A 117 -2.38 27.56 18.21
CA ARG A 117 -1.34 28.55 18.46
C ARG A 117 -1.76 29.46 19.60
#